data_AF-A0A6J5TWF3-F1
#
_entry.id   AF-A0A6J5TWF3-F1
#
_cell.length_a   1.000
_cell.length_b   1.000
_cell.length_c   1.000
_cell.angle_alpha   90.00
_cell.angle_beta   90.00
_cell.angle_gamma   90.00
#
_symmetry.space_group_name_H-M   'P 1'
#
loop_
_entity.id
_entity.type
_entity.pdbx_description
1 polymer ?
#
loop_
_entity_poly.entity_id
_entity_poly.type
_entity_poly.pdbx_seq_one_letter_code
_entity_poly.pdbx_strand_id
1 'polypeptide(L)'
;MGKTALAQLVFKDEEVQNHFELKMWTCVSNSFQLDALVKNILKADNLDIDLLQNELRKKIDGKRYLLVLDDVWNENRGKWLSLKDLLMGGARGSKILITTRSEKVAK
;
A
#
# COMPACT_ATOMS: atom_id res chain seq x y z
N MET A 1 -18.05 -6.74 -9.03
CA MET A 1 -17.48 -5.60 -9.78
C MET A 1 -17.79 -4.32 -9.01
N GLY A 2 -16.96 -3.26 -9.10
CA GLY A 2 -17.17 -1.98 -8.37
C GLY A 2 -16.23 -1.68 -7.19
N LYS A 3 -15.34 -2.60 -6.79
CA LYS A 3 -14.43 -2.43 -5.64
C LYS A 3 -13.44 -1.29 -5.82
N THR A 4 -12.80 -1.22 -6.99
CA THR A 4 -11.87 -0.14 -7.33
C THR A 4 -12.57 1.22 -7.35
N ALA A 5 -13.78 1.30 -7.90
CA ALA A 5 -14.57 2.53 -7.89
C ALA A 5 -14.89 2.99 -6.46
N LEU A 6 -15.31 2.06 -5.59
CA LEU A 6 -15.56 2.37 -4.17
C LEU A 6 -14.28 2.81 -3.45
N ALA A 7 -13.16 2.11 -3.67
CA ALA A 7 -11.88 2.51 -3.09
C ALA A 7 -11.47 3.92 -3.57
N GLN A 8 -11.74 4.28 -4.82
CA GLN A 8 -11.45 5.62 -5.36
C GLN A 8 -12.32 6.69 -4.70
N LEU A 9 -13.60 6.39 -4.44
CA LEU A 9 -14.48 7.29 -3.72
C LEU A 9 -13.98 7.53 -2.30
N VAL A 10 -13.67 6.46 -1.55
CA VAL A 10 -13.12 6.56 -0.18
C VAL A 10 -11.79 7.31 -0.18
N PHE A 11 -10.91 7.05 -1.14
CA PHE A 11 -9.62 7.73 -1.20
C PHE A 11 -9.75 9.21 -1.53
N LYS A 12 -10.77 9.63 -2.30
CA LYS A 12 -10.99 11.04 -2.66
C LYS A 12 -11.88 11.79 -1.67
N ASP A 13 -12.48 11.09 -0.72
CA ASP A 13 -13.34 11.67 0.30
C ASP A 13 -12.58 12.69 1.17
N GLU A 14 -13.21 13.83 1.45
CA GLU A 14 -12.58 14.95 2.14
C GLU A 14 -12.23 14.62 3.59
N GLU A 15 -13.09 13.88 4.31
CA GLU A 15 -12.82 13.50 5.69
C GLU A 15 -11.63 12.52 5.75
N VAL A 16 -11.58 11.58 4.81
CA VAL A 16 -10.43 10.68 4.65
C VAL A 16 -9.18 11.48 4.32
N GLN A 17 -9.27 12.45 3.41
CA GLN A 17 -8.14 13.31 3.07
C GLN A 17 -7.64 14.12 4.29
N ASN A 18 -8.54 14.62 5.13
CA ASN A 18 -8.15 15.38 6.31
C ASN A 18 -7.65 14.49 7.46
N HIS A 19 -8.06 13.22 7.50
CA HIS A 19 -7.68 12.28 8.56
C HIS A 19 -6.26 11.73 8.41
N PHE A 20 -5.78 11.53 7.18
CA PHE A 20 -4.49 10.91 6.89
C PHE A 20 -3.47 11.94 6.37
N GLU A 21 -2.28 11.94 6.97
CA GLU A 21 -1.19 12.84 6.57
C GLU A 21 -0.56 12.39 5.24
N LEU A 22 -0.44 11.08 5.05
CA LEU A 22 0.15 10.47 3.86
C LEU A 22 -0.86 9.55 3.19
N LYS A 23 -1.10 9.75 1.90
CA LYS A 23 -1.97 8.86 1.10
C LYS A 23 -1.22 8.32 -0.08
N MET A 24 -1.30 7.02 -0.29
CA MET A 24 -0.59 6.30 -1.32
C MET A 24 -1.56 5.35 -2.00
N TRP A 25 -1.51 5.29 -3.34
CA TRP A 25 -2.29 4.34 -4.13
C TRP A 25 -1.37 3.65 -5.11
N THR A 26 -1.41 2.32 -5.13
CA THR A 26 -0.71 1.54 -6.14
C THR A 26 -1.58 0.38 -6.63
N CYS A 27 -1.55 0.15 -7.94
CA CYS A 27 -2.16 -1.03 -8.55
C CYS A 27 -1.12 -2.15 -8.55
N VAL A 28 -1.49 -3.30 -8.02
CA VAL A 28 -0.63 -4.48 -8.00
C VAL A 28 -0.93 -5.28 -9.26
N SER A 29 -0.01 -5.25 -10.24
CA SER A 29 -0.11 -6.10 -11.42
C SER A 29 -0.02 -7.59 -11.04
N ASN A 30 -0.37 -8.48 -11.99
CA ASN A 30 -0.51 -9.93 -11.77
C ASN A 30 0.61 -10.61 -10.96
N SER A 31 1.83 -10.08 -10.99
CA SER A 31 2.91 -10.49 -10.09
C SER A 31 3.08 -9.50 -8.94
N PHE A 32 2.59 -9.83 -7.73
CA PHE A 32 2.96 -9.09 -6.52
C PHE A 32 4.46 -9.28 -6.27
N GLN A 33 5.22 -8.26 -6.62
CA GLN A 33 6.64 -8.14 -6.29
C GLN A 33 6.75 -6.96 -5.32
N LEU A 34 7.31 -7.22 -4.13
CA LEU A 34 7.45 -6.21 -3.09
C LEU A 34 8.25 -5.01 -3.62
N ASP A 35 9.30 -5.29 -4.39
CA ASP A 35 10.15 -4.32 -5.03
C ASP A 35 9.38 -3.40 -5.99
N ALA A 36 8.52 -3.98 -6.84
CA ALA A 36 7.69 -3.21 -7.75
C ALA A 36 6.68 -2.34 -6.99
N LEU A 37 6.12 -2.86 -5.89
CA LEU A 37 5.20 -2.11 -5.04
C LEU A 37 5.90 -0.91 -4.39
N VAL A 38 7.09 -1.10 -3.82
CA VAL A 38 7.86 0.00 -3.20
C VAL A 38 8.26 1.03 -4.25
N LYS A 39 8.72 0.60 -5.43
CA LYS A 39 9.02 1.50 -6.57
C LYS A 39 7.80 2.33 -6.97
N ASN A 40 6.63 1.69 -7.11
CA ASN A 40 5.40 2.39 -7.47
C ASN A 40 4.96 3.41 -6.40
N ILE A 41 5.10 3.07 -5.11
CA ILE A 41 4.77 3.99 -4.00
C ILE A 41 5.72 5.20 -3.96
N LEU A 42 7.00 4.98 -4.23
CA LEU A 42 8.02 6.03 -4.24
C LEU A 42 8.10 6.78 -5.56
N LYS A 43 7.50 6.26 -6.64
CA LYS A 43 7.67 6.71 -8.03
C LYS A 43 9.16 6.83 -8.40
N ALA A 44 9.94 5.84 -7.98
CA ALA A 44 11.38 5.82 -8.18
C ALA A 44 11.77 4.62 -9.05
N ASP A 45 12.43 4.91 -10.18
CA ASP A 45 13.03 3.91 -11.05
C ASP A 45 14.55 3.88 -10.83
N ASN A 46 15.15 2.70 -10.93
CA ASN A 46 16.61 2.45 -10.85
C ASN A 46 17.32 2.66 -9.50
N LEU A 47 16.61 2.64 -8.37
CA LEU A 47 17.26 2.53 -7.05
C LEU A 47 17.38 1.08 -6.61
N ASP A 48 18.44 0.81 -5.84
CA ASP A 48 18.63 -0.45 -5.14
C ASP A 48 17.47 -0.73 -4.17
N ILE A 49 17.12 -2.00 -4.01
CA ILE A 49 15.94 -2.39 -3.23
C ILE A 49 16.06 -2.03 -1.76
N ASP A 50 17.24 -2.14 -1.16
CA ASP A 50 17.44 -1.81 0.25
C ASP A 50 17.28 -0.30 0.47
N LEU A 51 17.75 0.50 -0.49
CA LEU A 51 17.58 1.94 -0.47
C LEU A 51 16.09 2.31 -0.60
N LEU A 52 15.36 1.69 -1.52
CA LEU A 52 13.93 1.90 -1.68
C LEU A 52 13.14 1.54 -0.42
N GLN A 53 13.47 0.43 0.23
CA GLN A 53 12.85 0.04 1.49
C GLN A 53 13.14 1.06 2.60
N ASN A 54 14.37 1.57 2.69
CA ASN A 54 14.73 2.59 3.67
C ASN A 54 14.01 3.91 3.42
N GLU A 55 13.91 4.35 2.16
CA GLU A 55 13.18 5.55 1.77
C GLU A 55 11.68 5.41 2.06
N LEU A 56 11.09 4.24 1.84
CA LEU A 56 9.71 3.98 2.23
C LEU A 56 9.52 4.10 3.74
N ARG A 57 10.42 3.50 4.53
CA ARG A 57 10.39 3.60 6.00
C ARG A 57 10.43 5.05 6.45
N LYS A 58 11.39 5.84 5.95
CA LYS A 58 11.49 7.28 6.25
C LYS A 58 10.25 8.05 5.82
N LYS A 59 9.66 7.71 4.67
CA LYS A 59 8.48 8.41 4.14
C LYS A 59 7.27 8.25 5.05
N ILE A 60 7.07 7.06 5.62
CA ILE A 60 5.92 6.74 6.48
C ILE A 60 6.18 6.98 7.97
N ASP A 61 7.45 7.08 8.39
CA ASP A 61 7.84 7.15 9.80
C ASP A 61 7.11 8.29 10.52
N GLY A 62 6.44 7.94 11.62
CA GLY A 62 5.69 8.90 12.45
C GLY A 62 4.44 9.51 11.80
N LYS A 63 4.07 9.12 10.58
CA LYS A 63 2.88 9.67 9.87
C LYS A 63 1.71 8.71 9.90
N ARG A 64 0.51 9.25 10.05
CA ARG A 64 -0.72 8.48 9.84
C ARG A 64 -0.97 8.33 8.34
N TYR A 65 -0.75 7.14 7.81
CA TYR A 65 -0.90 6.89 6.37
C TYR A 65 -2.16 6.09 6.00
N LEU A 66 -2.66 6.31 4.79
CA LEU A 66 -3.57 5.42 4.08
C LEU A 66 -2.87 4.86 2.84
N LEU A 67 -2.69 3.54 2.78
CA LEU A 67 -2.15 2.85 1.61
C LEU A 67 -3.24 2.03 0.92
N VAL A 68 -3.55 2.35 -0.33
CA VAL A 68 -4.46 1.56 -1.17
C VAL A 68 -3.65 0.64 -2.08
N LEU A 69 -3.88 -0.66 -1.93
CA LEU A 69 -3.36 -1.70 -2.81
C LEU A 69 -4.52 -2.22 -3.67
N ASP A 70 -4.57 -1.80 -4.93
CA ASP A 70 -5.66 -2.10 -5.84
C ASP A 70 -5.35 -3.34 -6.71
N ASP A 71 -6.38 -4.16 -6.94
CA ASP A 71 -6.39 -5.40 -7.73
C ASP A 71 -5.33 -6.44 -7.31
N VAL A 72 -5.19 -6.70 -6.01
CA VAL A 72 -4.18 -7.66 -5.51
C VAL A 72 -4.59 -9.11 -5.76
N TRP A 73 -3.73 -9.87 -6.46
CA TRP A 73 -3.93 -11.29 -6.76
C TRP A 73 -3.13 -12.25 -5.87
N ASN A 74 -2.16 -11.75 -5.10
CA ASN A 74 -1.19 -12.59 -4.42
C ASN A 74 -1.66 -13.10 -3.05
N GLU A 75 -1.66 -14.42 -2.90
CA GLU A 75 -2.05 -15.15 -1.68
C GLU A 75 -0.84 -15.50 -0.79
N ASN A 76 0.39 -15.17 -1.21
CA ASN A 76 1.59 -15.51 -0.45
C ASN A 76 1.69 -14.70 0.86
N ARG A 77 1.38 -15.35 1.97
CA ARG A 77 1.44 -14.80 3.34
C ARG A 77 2.83 -14.26 3.72
N GLY A 78 3.91 -14.88 3.27
CA GLY A 78 5.27 -14.43 3.56
C GLY A 78 5.52 -13.02 3.00
N LYS A 79 5.09 -12.77 1.76
CA LYS A 79 5.21 -11.44 1.13
C LYS A 79 4.38 -10.38 1.85
N TRP A 80 3.22 -10.75 2.39
CA TRP A 80 2.38 -9.86 3.21
C TRP A 80 3.03 -9.52 4.55
N LEU A 81 3.70 -10.48 5.19
CA LEU A 81 4.47 -10.23 6.41
C LEU A 81 5.63 -9.28 6.12
N SER A 82 6.39 -9.49 5.05
CA SER A 82 7.47 -8.58 4.65
C SER A 82 6.97 -7.16 4.38
N LEU A 83 5.83 -7.01 3.70
CA LEU A 83 5.21 -5.70 3.50
C LEU A 83 4.79 -5.07 4.84
N LYS A 84 4.16 -5.85 5.73
CA LYS A 84 3.77 -5.37 7.05
C LYS A 84 4.99 -4.88 7.84
N ASP A 85 6.09 -5.63 7.80
CA ASP A 85 7.33 -5.28 8.49
C ASP A 85 7.94 -3.97 7.97
N LEU A 86 7.90 -3.75 6.66
CA LEU A 86 8.30 -2.48 6.05
C LEU A 86 7.44 -1.30 6.50
N LEU A 87 6.17 -1.56 6.81
CA LEU A 87 5.18 -0.54 7.12
C LEU A 87 5.02 -0.26 8.64
N MET A 88 5.80 -0.93 9.49
CA MET A 88 5.68 -0.82 10.96
C MET A 88 6.05 0.55 11.54
N GLY A 89 6.75 1.41 10.80
CA GLY A 89 7.12 2.77 11.25
C GLY A 89 5.98 3.80 11.24
N GLY A 90 4.81 3.46 10.68
CA GLY A 90 3.68 4.39 10.63
C GLY A 90 3.08 4.73 11.99
N ALA A 91 2.50 5.92 12.10
CA ALA A 91 1.79 6.33 13.30
C ALA A 91 0.53 5.50 13.55
N ARG A 92 0.08 5.48 14.81
CA ARG A 92 -1.18 4.88 15.21
C ARG A 92 -2.34 5.46 14.40
N GLY A 93 -3.21 4.57 13.92
CA GLY A 93 -4.35 4.93 13.07
C GLY A 93 -4.09 4.78 11.59
N SER A 94 -2.86 4.45 11.17
CA SER A 94 -2.55 4.12 9.77
C SER A 94 -3.37 2.92 9.29
N LYS A 95 -3.76 2.93 8.01
CA LYS A 95 -4.65 1.92 7.40
C LYS A 95 -4.10 1.46 6.05
N ILE A 96 -4.36 0.19 5.74
CA ILE A 96 -4.14 -0.40 4.42
C ILE A 96 -5.50 -0.84 3.89
N LEU A 97 -5.89 -0.33 2.72
CA LEU A 97 -7.09 -0.74 2.00
C LEU A 97 -6.68 -1.62 0.84
N ILE A 98 -7.22 -2.84 0.78
CA ILE A 98 -6.90 -3.80 -0.27
C ILE A 98 -8.16 -4.04 -1.09
N THR A 99 -8.05 -3.93 -2.41
CA THR A 99 -9.05 -4.49 -3.33
C THR A 99 -8.46 -5.74 -3.95
N THR A 100 -9.26 -6.81 -4.02
CA THR A 100 -8.85 -8.09 -4.58
C THR A 100 -10.03 -8.74 -5.28
N ARG A 101 -9.75 -9.60 -6.27
CA ARG A 101 -10.74 -10.51 -6.88
C ARG A 101 -10.73 -11.90 -6.24
N SER A 102 -9.70 -12.23 -5.45
CA SER A 102 -9.62 -13.50 -4.74
C SER A 102 -10.33 -13.41 -3.38
N GLU A 103 -11.31 -14.27 -3.15
CA GLU A 103 -11.95 -14.40 -1.84
C GLU A 103 -10.98 -14.89 -0.76
N LYS A 104 -9.91 -15.59 -1.14
CA LYS A 104 -8.88 -16.07 -0.20
C LYS A 104 -8.01 -14.94 0.34
N VAL A 105 -7.80 -13.88 -0.45
CA VAL A 105 -7.09 -12.66 -0.01
C VAL A 105 -8.00 -11.79 0.86
N ALA A 106 -9.32 -11.91 0.71
CA ALA A 106 -10.31 -11.14 1.46
C ALA A 106 -10.64 -11.70 2.85
N LYS A 107 -10.27 -12.95 3.15
CA LYS A 107 -10.44 -13.60 4.47
C LYS A 107 -9.20 -13.43 5.34
#